data_AF-A0A3D5BCN2-F1
#
_entry.id   AF-A0A3D5BCN2-F1
#
_cell.length_a   1.000
_cell.length_b   1.000
_cell.length_c   1.000
_cell.angle_alpha   90.00
_cell.angle_beta   90.00
_cell.angle_gamma   90.00
#
_symmetry.space_group_name_H-M   'P 1'
#
loop_
_entity.id
_entity.type
_entity.pdbx_description
1 polymer ?
#
loop_
_entity_poly.entity_id
_entity_poly.type
_entity_poly.pdbx_seq_one_letter_code
_entity_poly.pdbx_strand_id
1 'polypeptide(L)'
;TAKLLRLRGTAMQQAVPQGIGAMAAVLGLSFQDIDALVEAASDEKHFCVAANDNTDGQVVLSGHLSAIEKAIEIAPEFGAKKAVMLPVSAPFHSPLMEPAVKPMAAALHKTPSFDPQIPLISNFSATPSLSKEDVVANLISQITGTVRWRETMAFLSENEVTDIIEIGPSNILSNMVKRTYKDIYSTAVHTSDELEQLANNL
;
A
#
# COMPACT_ATOMS: atom_id res chain seq x y z
N THR A 1 17.39 12.33 -10.15
CA THR A 1 17.46 11.13 -9.29
C THR A 1 16.02 10.72 -9.01
N ALA A 2 15.54 9.67 -9.69
CA ALA A 2 14.21 9.03 -9.54
C ALA A 2 14.09 7.84 -10.53
N LYS A 3 15.22 7.28 -10.99
CA LYS A 3 15.27 6.35 -12.13
C LYS A 3 14.50 5.05 -11.84
N LEU A 4 14.69 4.49 -10.64
CA LEU A 4 13.97 3.31 -10.17
C LEU A 4 12.46 3.57 -10.06
N LEU A 5 12.06 4.72 -9.50
CA LEU A 5 10.64 5.09 -9.37
C LEU A 5 9.99 5.30 -10.74
N ARG A 6 10.68 5.95 -11.69
CA ARG A 6 10.19 6.09 -13.06
C ARG A 6 10.03 4.74 -13.73
N LEU A 7 11.03 3.85 -13.61
CA LEU A 7 10.93 2.48 -14.12
C LEU A 7 9.75 1.74 -13.50
N ARG A 8 9.59 1.82 -12.17
CA ARG A 8 8.46 1.20 -11.45
C ARG A 8 7.13 1.69 -11.99
N GLY A 9 6.94 3.01 -12.10
CA GLY A 9 5.72 3.59 -12.65
C GLY A 9 5.43 3.09 -14.07
N THR A 10 6.43 3.12 -14.96
CA THR A 10 6.28 2.63 -16.34
C THR A 10 6.01 1.13 -16.40
N ALA A 11 6.75 0.31 -15.66
CA ALA A 11 6.60 -1.15 -15.67
C ALA A 11 5.24 -1.60 -15.11
N MET A 12 4.78 -1.00 -14.01
CA MET A 12 3.47 -1.31 -13.44
C MET A 12 2.33 -0.84 -14.36
N GLN A 13 2.46 0.34 -14.98
CA GLN A 13 1.45 0.84 -15.92
C GLN A 13 1.35 -0.02 -17.20
N GLN A 14 2.45 -0.65 -17.62
CA GLN A 14 2.52 -1.52 -18.80
C GLN A 14 2.25 -2.99 -18.49
N ALA A 15 2.16 -3.38 -17.22
CA ALA A 15 1.99 -4.77 -16.82
C ALA A 15 0.65 -5.35 -17.31
N VAL A 16 -0.38 -4.52 -17.37
CA VAL A 16 -1.74 -4.92 -17.75
C VAL A 16 -2.28 -3.92 -18.77
N PRO A 17 -2.87 -4.36 -19.90
CA PRO A 17 -3.52 -3.46 -20.85
C PRO A 17 -4.62 -2.62 -20.19
N GLN A 18 -4.80 -1.39 -20.67
CA GLN A 18 -5.83 -0.50 -20.15
C GLN A 18 -7.23 -1.14 -20.25
N GLY A 19 -8.02 -1.01 -19.19
CA GLY A 19 -9.39 -1.53 -19.12
C GLY A 19 -9.50 -2.98 -18.67
N ILE A 20 -8.38 -3.70 -18.49
CA ILE A 20 -8.41 -5.09 -17.99
C ILE A 20 -8.44 -5.13 -16.45
N GLY A 21 -7.74 -4.22 -15.79
CA GLY A 21 -7.65 -4.19 -14.33
C GLY A 21 -8.14 -2.88 -13.72
N ALA A 22 -8.53 -2.96 -12.45
CA ALA A 22 -9.06 -1.85 -11.68
C ALA A 22 -8.74 -2.01 -10.19
N MET A 23 -9.07 -0.97 -9.41
CA MET A 23 -9.00 -0.98 -7.96
C MET A 23 -10.23 -0.31 -7.35
N ALA A 24 -10.64 -0.74 -6.17
CA ALA A 24 -11.76 -0.14 -5.44
C ALA A 24 -11.45 0.00 -3.95
N ALA A 25 -11.87 1.10 -3.35
CA ALA A 25 -11.86 1.26 -1.90
C ALA A 25 -13.15 0.71 -1.30
N VAL A 26 -13.02 -0.22 -0.36
CA VAL A 26 -14.11 -0.78 0.45
C VAL A 26 -14.01 -0.20 1.86
N LEU A 27 -15.07 0.49 2.27
CA LEU A 27 -15.17 1.21 3.54
C LEU A 27 -16.21 0.53 4.44
N GLY A 28 -15.87 0.39 5.72
CA GLY A 28 -16.71 -0.20 6.75
C GLY A 28 -16.62 -1.72 6.86
N LEU A 29 -15.75 -2.37 6.09
CA LEU A 29 -15.45 -3.80 6.18
C LEU A 29 -14.00 -4.00 6.64
N SER A 30 -13.76 -4.89 7.58
CA SER A 30 -12.42 -5.16 8.14
C SER A 30 -11.56 -5.93 7.14
N PHE A 31 -10.24 -5.91 7.32
CA PHE A 31 -9.35 -6.75 6.52
C PHE A 31 -9.52 -8.25 6.82
N GLN A 32 -9.99 -8.63 8.01
CA GLN A 32 -10.24 -10.03 8.35
C GLN A 32 -11.48 -10.58 7.63
N ASP A 33 -12.47 -9.73 7.36
CA ASP A 33 -13.73 -10.12 6.72
C ASP A 33 -13.72 -9.92 5.19
N ILE A 34 -12.67 -9.28 4.65
CA ILE A 34 -12.60 -8.94 3.21
C ILE A 34 -12.49 -10.17 2.32
N ASP A 35 -11.93 -11.27 2.82
CA ASP A 35 -11.66 -12.48 2.03
C ASP A 35 -12.96 -13.11 1.51
N ALA A 36 -14.05 -13.08 2.29
CA ALA A 36 -15.35 -13.59 1.86
C ALA A 36 -15.92 -12.79 0.67
N LEU A 37 -15.73 -11.46 0.69
CA LEU A 37 -16.12 -10.59 -0.43
C LEU A 37 -15.25 -10.87 -1.66
N VAL A 38 -13.94 -11.02 -1.47
CA VAL A 38 -12.99 -11.32 -2.56
C VAL A 38 -13.33 -12.65 -3.23
N GLU A 39 -13.62 -13.70 -2.44
CA GLU A 39 -14.01 -15.02 -2.94
C GLU A 39 -15.32 -14.94 -3.73
N ALA A 40 -16.34 -14.29 -3.18
CA ALA A 40 -17.63 -14.14 -3.85
C ALA A 40 -17.56 -13.32 -5.15
N ALA A 41 -16.65 -12.34 -5.22
CA ALA A 41 -16.45 -11.49 -6.38
C ALA A 41 -15.56 -12.13 -7.47
N SER A 42 -14.81 -13.18 -7.16
CA SER A 42 -13.84 -13.80 -8.05
C SER A 42 -14.37 -15.07 -8.72
N ASP A 43 -13.81 -15.42 -9.87
CA ASP A 43 -13.99 -16.69 -10.57
C ASP A 43 -12.64 -17.21 -11.12
N GLU A 44 -12.66 -18.35 -11.83
CA GLU A 44 -11.45 -18.96 -12.40
C GLU A 44 -10.67 -18.06 -13.38
N LYS A 45 -11.34 -17.12 -14.04
CA LYS A 45 -10.78 -16.25 -15.09
C LYS A 45 -10.57 -14.81 -14.62
N HIS A 46 -11.43 -14.30 -13.75
CA HIS A 46 -11.42 -12.93 -13.27
C HIS A 46 -11.46 -12.92 -11.75
N PHE A 47 -10.38 -12.44 -11.15
CA PHE A 47 -10.23 -12.35 -9.70
C PHE A 47 -9.88 -10.95 -9.24
N CYS A 48 -10.10 -10.68 -7.96
CA CYS A 48 -9.54 -9.56 -7.23
C CYS A 48 -8.82 -10.05 -5.96
N VAL A 49 -8.05 -9.16 -5.31
CA VAL A 49 -7.34 -9.40 -4.06
C VAL A 49 -7.36 -8.14 -3.20
N ALA A 50 -7.10 -8.28 -1.90
CA ALA A 50 -6.88 -7.14 -1.02
C ALA A 50 -5.47 -6.55 -1.24
N ALA A 51 -5.40 -5.40 -1.89
CA ALA A 51 -4.18 -4.68 -2.24
C ALA A 51 -3.65 -3.80 -1.10
N ASN A 52 -4.52 -3.20 -0.28
CA ASN A 52 -4.11 -2.36 0.84
C ASN A 52 -4.94 -2.66 2.09
N ASP A 53 -4.28 -3.02 3.19
CA ASP A 53 -4.82 -3.01 4.55
C ASP A 53 -4.48 -1.65 5.20
N ASN A 54 -5.38 -0.67 5.08
CA ASN A 54 -5.11 0.71 5.50
C ASN A 54 -5.56 0.97 6.93
N THR A 55 -6.83 0.71 7.25
CA THR A 55 -7.33 0.80 8.63
C THR A 55 -8.33 -0.31 8.88
N ASP A 56 -8.69 -0.50 10.15
CA ASP A 56 -9.89 -1.26 10.46
C ASP A 56 -11.10 -0.55 9.82
N GLY A 57 -11.71 -1.18 8.82
CA GLY A 57 -12.77 -0.59 8.02
C GLY A 57 -12.34 0.18 6.75
N GLN A 58 -11.08 0.13 6.31
CA GLN A 58 -10.68 0.61 4.99
C GLN A 58 -9.71 -0.36 4.32
N VAL A 59 -10.20 -1.07 3.31
CA VAL A 59 -9.42 -1.98 2.48
C VAL A 59 -9.50 -1.54 1.03
N VAL A 60 -8.41 -1.68 0.28
CA VAL A 60 -8.44 -1.48 -1.18
C VAL A 60 -8.34 -2.82 -1.86
N LEU A 61 -9.29 -3.10 -2.75
CA LEU A 61 -9.27 -4.26 -3.65
C LEU A 61 -8.58 -3.90 -4.96
N SER A 62 -7.95 -4.90 -5.57
CA SER A 62 -7.24 -4.77 -6.86
C SER A 62 -7.34 -6.06 -7.66
N GLY A 63 -7.54 -5.96 -8.97
CA GLY A 63 -7.63 -7.14 -9.84
C GLY A 63 -8.30 -6.86 -11.17
N HIS A 64 -8.95 -7.86 -11.73
CA HIS A 64 -9.70 -7.73 -12.98
C HIS A 64 -10.86 -6.75 -12.81
N LEU A 65 -11.12 -5.95 -13.83
CA LEU A 65 -12.18 -4.94 -13.81
C LEU A 65 -13.54 -5.55 -13.44
N SER A 66 -13.93 -6.65 -14.09
CA SER A 66 -15.20 -7.33 -13.81
C SER A 66 -15.33 -7.85 -12.38
N ALA A 67 -14.25 -8.39 -11.81
CA ALA A 67 -14.23 -8.84 -10.42
C ALA A 67 -14.35 -7.65 -9.45
N ILE A 68 -13.70 -6.52 -9.75
CA ILE A 68 -13.81 -5.29 -8.96
C ILE A 68 -15.21 -4.68 -9.04
N GLU A 69 -15.81 -4.62 -10.22
CA GLU A 69 -17.19 -4.15 -10.42
C GLU A 69 -18.17 -5.01 -9.62
N LYS A 70 -18.03 -6.34 -9.71
CA LYS A 70 -18.83 -7.29 -8.92
C LYS A 70 -18.61 -7.10 -7.42
N ALA A 71 -17.36 -6.94 -6.97
CA ALA A 71 -17.05 -6.69 -5.57
C ALA A 71 -17.74 -5.41 -5.07
N ILE A 72 -17.73 -4.33 -5.85
CA ILE A 72 -18.43 -3.08 -5.50
C ILE A 72 -19.94 -3.31 -5.37
N GLU A 73 -20.54 -4.06 -6.30
CA GLU A 73 -21.97 -4.37 -6.31
C GLU A 73 -22.40 -5.15 -5.07
N ILE A 74 -21.67 -6.22 -4.73
CA ILE A 74 -22.06 -7.14 -3.65
C ILE A 74 -21.51 -6.74 -2.28
N ALA A 75 -20.59 -5.77 -2.19
CA ALA A 75 -19.98 -5.35 -0.92
C ALA A 75 -20.97 -5.04 0.23
N PRO A 76 -22.15 -4.42 0.00
CA PRO A 76 -23.13 -4.19 1.07
C PRO A 76 -23.66 -5.48 1.71
N GLU A 77 -23.71 -6.59 0.97
CA GLU A 77 -24.14 -7.91 1.49
C GLU A 77 -23.15 -8.47 2.51
N PHE A 78 -21.89 -8.04 2.42
CA PHE A 78 -20.81 -8.39 3.34
C PHE A 78 -20.62 -7.35 4.46
N GLY A 79 -21.52 -6.37 4.57
CA GLY A 79 -21.47 -5.35 5.63
C GLY A 79 -20.60 -4.13 5.32
N ALA A 80 -20.09 -3.99 4.08
CA ALA A 80 -19.42 -2.76 3.69
C ALA A 80 -20.41 -1.58 3.70
N LYS A 81 -20.00 -0.45 4.28
CA LYS A 81 -20.78 0.79 4.28
C LYS A 81 -20.75 1.48 2.91
N LYS A 82 -19.64 1.33 2.18
CA LYS A 82 -19.44 1.94 0.86
C LYS A 82 -18.35 1.19 0.11
N ALA A 83 -18.52 0.96 -1.18
CA ALA A 83 -17.46 0.55 -2.08
C ALA A 83 -17.38 1.53 -3.26
N VAL A 84 -16.18 1.96 -3.65
CA VAL A 84 -15.99 2.99 -4.68
C VAL A 84 -14.82 2.63 -5.59
N MET A 85 -15.06 2.69 -6.90
CA MET A 85 -14.02 2.58 -7.92
C MET A 85 -12.98 3.70 -7.75
N LEU A 86 -11.70 3.34 -7.78
CA LEU A 86 -10.62 4.33 -7.72
C LEU A 86 -10.27 4.84 -9.12
N PRO A 87 -9.88 6.12 -9.28
CA PRO A 87 -9.51 6.70 -10.56
C PRO A 87 -8.08 6.29 -10.98
N VAL A 88 -7.84 4.98 -11.08
CA VAL A 88 -6.58 4.37 -11.47
C VAL A 88 -6.81 3.36 -12.58
N SER A 89 -5.86 3.25 -13.51
CA SER A 89 -6.00 2.42 -14.70
C SER A 89 -5.33 1.04 -14.61
N ALA A 90 -4.69 0.73 -13.48
CA ALA A 90 -3.89 -0.48 -13.32
C ALA A 90 -4.20 -1.16 -11.97
N PRO A 91 -4.20 -2.50 -11.92
CA PRO A 91 -4.49 -3.27 -10.71
C PRO A 91 -3.23 -3.42 -9.85
N PHE A 92 -2.77 -2.33 -9.24
CA PHE A 92 -1.57 -2.33 -8.39
C PHE A 92 -1.70 -3.27 -7.19
N HIS A 93 -0.59 -3.83 -6.72
CA HIS A 93 -0.58 -4.74 -5.55
C HIS A 93 -1.49 -5.97 -5.74
N SER A 94 -1.47 -6.53 -6.94
CA SER A 94 -2.16 -7.77 -7.27
C SER A 94 -1.23 -8.70 -8.08
N PRO A 95 -1.53 -10.00 -8.17
CA PRO A 95 -0.81 -10.93 -9.04
C PRO A 95 -0.73 -10.48 -10.52
N LEU A 96 -1.65 -9.63 -10.99
CA LEU A 96 -1.60 -9.09 -12.35
C LEU A 96 -0.39 -8.15 -12.58
N MET A 97 0.28 -7.69 -11.53
CA MET A 97 1.52 -6.90 -11.62
C MET A 97 2.78 -7.73 -11.85
N GLU A 98 2.68 -9.06 -11.94
CA GLU A 98 3.84 -9.95 -12.16
C GLU A 98 4.77 -9.52 -13.32
N PRO A 99 4.28 -9.04 -14.48
CA PRO A 99 5.15 -8.56 -15.55
C PRO A 99 6.09 -7.42 -15.14
N ALA A 100 5.75 -6.63 -14.10
CA ALA A 100 6.59 -5.56 -13.57
C ALA A 100 7.69 -6.05 -12.63
N VAL A 101 7.59 -7.28 -12.10
CA VAL A 101 8.53 -7.84 -11.11
C VAL A 101 9.92 -8.01 -11.71
N LYS A 102 10.04 -8.72 -12.84
CA LYS A 102 11.34 -8.98 -13.50
C LYS A 102 12.13 -7.71 -13.84
N PRO A 103 11.58 -6.70 -14.52
CA PRO A 103 12.34 -5.48 -14.82
C PRO A 103 12.73 -4.71 -13.55
N MET A 104 11.88 -4.71 -12.52
CA MET A 104 12.21 -4.06 -11.24
C MET A 104 13.30 -4.80 -10.46
N ALA A 105 13.24 -6.12 -10.37
CA ALA A 105 14.27 -6.94 -9.74
C ALA A 105 15.63 -6.73 -10.42
N ALA A 106 15.66 -6.74 -11.75
CA ALA A 106 16.89 -6.49 -12.52
C ALA A 106 17.47 -5.08 -12.26
N ALA A 107 16.61 -4.07 -12.10
CA ALA A 107 17.06 -2.71 -11.84
C ALA A 107 17.52 -2.51 -10.39
N LEU A 108 16.82 -3.12 -9.42
CA LEU A 108 17.19 -3.07 -8.00
C LEU A 108 18.54 -3.75 -7.76
N HIS A 109 18.77 -4.94 -8.32
CA HIS A 109 20.06 -5.64 -8.18
C HIS A 109 21.24 -4.91 -8.84
N LYS A 110 20.98 -4.09 -9.86
CA LYS A 110 22.03 -3.26 -10.52
C LYS A 110 22.29 -1.95 -9.80
N THR A 111 21.41 -1.54 -8.90
CA THR A 111 21.55 -0.26 -8.20
C THR A 111 22.36 -0.48 -6.93
N PRO A 112 23.42 0.31 -6.69
CA PRO A 112 24.13 0.26 -5.41
C PRO A 112 23.16 0.51 -4.25
N SER A 113 23.14 -0.41 -3.29
CA SER A 113 22.36 -0.31 -2.04
C SER A 113 23.27 -0.50 -0.83
N PHE A 114 22.83 0.06 0.29
CA PHE A 114 23.53 0.04 1.57
C PHE A 114 22.53 -0.33 2.66
N ASP A 115 23.04 -0.91 3.74
CA ASP A 115 22.22 -1.19 4.93
C ASP A 115 21.65 0.13 5.47
N PRO A 116 20.34 0.19 5.77
CA PRO A 116 19.73 1.35 6.40
C PRO A 116 20.40 1.64 7.76
N GLN A 117 20.55 2.93 8.09
CA GLN A 117 21.02 3.34 9.42
C GLN A 117 19.92 3.29 10.48
N ILE A 118 18.66 3.38 10.03
CA ILE A 118 17.45 3.28 10.85
C ILE A 118 16.60 2.17 10.23
N PRO A 119 15.96 1.30 11.02
CA PRO A 119 15.21 0.19 10.47
C PRO A 119 14.11 0.66 9.51
N LEU A 120 14.02 0.03 8.34
CA LEU A 120 12.91 0.24 7.41
C LEU A 120 11.83 -0.80 7.72
N ILE A 121 10.62 -0.33 8.03
CA ILE A 121 9.45 -1.21 8.10
C ILE A 121 8.88 -1.34 6.70
N SER A 122 8.95 -2.54 6.12
CA SER A 122 8.44 -2.77 4.78
C SER A 122 6.91 -2.89 4.76
N ASN A 123 6.26 -2.30 3.76
CA ASN A 123 4.84 -2.51 3.51
C ASN A 123 4.49 -3.99 3.20
N PHE A 124 5.44 -4.83 2.78
CA PHE A 124 5.22 -6.25 2.49
C PHE A 124 5.34 -7.13 3.73
N SER A 125 6.37 -6.93 4.55
CA SER A 125 6.60 -7.76 5.74
C SER A 125 5.94 -7.21 7.00
N ALA A 126 5.66 -5.90 7.05
CA ALA A 126 5.26 -5.15 8.25
C ALA A 126 6.23 -5.31 9.44
N THR A 127 7.50 -5.62 9.14
CA THR A 127 8.56 -5.80 10.14
C THR A 127 9.76 -4.90 9.85
N PRO A 128 10.49 -4.45 10.89
CA PRO A 128 11.70 -3.64 10.70
C PRO A 128 12.84 -4.48 10.12
N SER A 129 13.62 -3.91 9.20
CA SER A 129 14.87 -4.50 8.74
C SER A 129 15.98 -3.46 8.59
N LEU A 130 17.21 -3.89 8.91
CA LEU A 130 18.47 -3.17 8.69
C LEU A 130 19.33 -3.84 7.61
N SER A 131 18.84 -4.89 6.94
CA SER A 131 19.55 -5.54 5.83
C SER A 131 19.10 -4.96 4.50
N LYS A 132 20.06 -4.51 3.69
CA LYS A 132 19.77 -4.10 2.31
C LYS A 132 19.22 -5.25 1.46
N GLU A 133 19.62 -6.49 1.70
CA GLU A 133 19.12 -7.67 1.00
C GLU A 133 17.63 -7.87 1.27
N ASP A 134 17.22 -7.80 2.54
CA ASP A 134 15.80 -7.87 2.93
C ASP A 134 15.00 -6.73 2.32
N VAL A 135 15.53 -5.50 2.38
CA VAL A 135 14.87 -4.32 1.79
C VAL A 135 14.65 -4.51 0.29
N VAL A 136 15.66 -4.98 -0.45
CA VAL A 136 15.55 -5.24 -1.88
C VAL A 136 14.55 -6.35 -2.18
N ALA A 137 14.60 -7.47 -1.44
CA ALA A 137 13.66 -8.57 -1.60
C ALA A 137 12.21 -8.11 -1.36
N ASN A 138 11.99 -7.37 -0.28
CA ASN A 138 10.69 -6.84 0.07
C ASN A 138 10.17 -5.83 -0.96
N LEU A 139 11.03 -4.96 -1.52
CA LEU A 139 10.63 -4.02 -2.58
C LEU A 139 10.17 -4.73 -3.86
N ILE A 140 10.75 -5.90 -4.17
CA ILE A 140 10.33 -6.73 -5.31
C ILE A 140 8.97 -7.37 -4.99
N SER A 141 8.84 -8.02 -3.83
CA SER A 141 7.58 -8.64 -3.38
C SER A 141 6.43 -7.63 -3.24
N GLN A 142 6.73 -6.37 -2.91
CA GLN A 142 5.76 -5.28 -2.80
C GLN A 142 4.94 -5.05 -4.08
N ILE A 143 5.47 -5.42 -5.25
CA ILE A 143 4.87 -5.10 -6.55
C ILE A 143 3.52 -5.81 -6.71
N THR A 144 3.46 -7.07 -6.30
CA THR A 144 2.27 -7.94 -6.37
C THR A 144 1.62 -8.15 -5.01
N GLY A 145 2.35 -7.89 -3.92
CA GLY A 145 1.88 -8.08 -2.55
C GLY A 145 1.10 -6.90 -1.97
N THR A 146 0.26 -7.23 -0.98
CA THR A 146 -0.54 -6.29 -0.19
C THR A 146 0.33 -5.28 0.56
N VAL A 147 -0.15 -4.04 0.64
CA VAL A 147 0.38 -3.00 1.52
C VAL A 147 -0.22 -3.18 2.92
N ARG A 148 0.58 -3.65 3.86
CA ARG A 148 0.19 -3.97 5.25
C ARG A 148 0.39 -2.76 6.17
N TRP A 149 -0.31 -1.67 5.86
CA TRP A 149 -0.15 -0.40 6.58
C TRP A 149 -0.70 -0.48 8.01
N ARG A 150 -1.88 -1.08 8.21
CA ARG A 150 -2.46 -1.28 9.54
C ARG A 150 -1.51 -2.03 10.46
N GLU A 151 -0.89 -3.11 9.97
CA GLU A 151 0.09 -3.90 10.74
C GLU A 151 1.38 -3.13 11.02
N THR A 152 1.87 -2.33 10.05
CA THR A 152 3.01 -1.42 10.25
C THR A 152 2.74 -0.44 11.39
N MET A 153 1.53 0.12 11.42
CA MET A 153 1.11 1.06 12.47
C MET A 153 0.90 0.39 13.82
N ALA A 154 0.36 -0.83 13.85
CA ALA A 154 0.24 -1.62 15.06
C ALA A 154 1.62 -1.91 15.65
N PHE A 155 2.57 -2.34 14.83
CA PHE A 155 3.97 -2.54 15.24
C PHE A 155 4.56 -1.27 15.87
N LEU A 156 4.41 -0.10 15.21
CA LEU A 156 4.93 1.17 15.75
C LEU A 156 4.31 1.51 17.11
N SER A 157 2.99 1.35 17.24
CA SER A 157 2.27 1.60 18.49
C SER A 157 2.70 0.64 19.61
N GLU A 158 2.89 -0.65 19.30
CA GLU A 158 3.33 -1.67 20.25
C GLU A 158 4.80 -1.49 20.69
N ASN A 159 5.58 -0.77 19.89
CA ASN A 159 6.98 -0.41 20.17
C ASN A 159 7.13 1.04 20.66
N GLU A 160 6.08 1.58 21.30
CA GLU A 160 6.09 2.85 22.04
C GLU A 160 6.46 4.09 21.19
N VAL A 161 6.21 4.05 19.88
CA VAL A 161 6.38 5.24 19.03
C VAL A 161 5.25 6.23 19.31
N THR A 162 5.60 7.40 19.85
CA THR A 162 4.67 8.46 20.24
C THR A 162 4.41 9.49 19.15
N ASP A 163 5.30 9.61 18.17
CA ASP A 163 5.31 10.68 17.18
C ASP A 163 5.47 10.12 15.76
N ILE A 164 4.57 10.50 14.85
CA ILE A 164 4.60 10.09 13.44
C ILE A 164 4.53 11.31 12.53
N ILE A 165 5.58 11.47 11.73
CA ILE A 165 5.72 12.57 10.80
C ILE A 165 5.53 12.04 9.36
N GLU A 166 4.50 12.53 8.66
CA GLU A 166 4.33 12.32 7.23
C GLU A 166 5.16 13.36 6.46
N ILE A 167 6.09 12.93 5.62
CA ILE A 167 6.88 13.82 4.78
C ILE A 167 6.40 13.71 3.33
N GLY A 168 5.88 14.81 2.77
CA GLY A 168 5.38 14.80 1.40
C GLY A 168 4.28 15.84 1.15
N PRO A 169 3.65 15.85 -0.03
CA PRO A 169 2.72 16.91 -0.44
C PRO A 169 1.30 16.76 0.13
N SER A 170 0.99 15.67 0.84
CA SER A 170 -0.33 15.36 1.38
C SER A 170 -0.30 15.11 2.87
N ASN A 171 -1.49 15.04 3.46
CA ASN A 171 -1.72 14.70 4.86
C ASN A 171 -2.54 13.40 5.01
N ILE A 172 -2.48 12.48 4.05
CA ILE A 172 -3.35 11.30 4.02
C ILE A 172 -2.95 10.35 5.14
N LEU A 173 -1.66 10.06 5.29
CA LEU A 173 -1.17 9.10 6.28
C LEU A 173 -1.36 9.65 7.70
N SER A 174 -0.99 10.90 7.93
CA SER A 174 -1.16 11.57 9.23
C SER A 174 -2.63 11.66 9.65
N ASN A 175 -3.55 11.96 8.71
CA ASN A 175 -4.98 11.94 9.00
C ASN A 175 -5.49 10.52 9.32
N MET A 176 -4.95 9.51 8.65
CA MET A 176 -5.28 8.11 8.91
C MET A 176 -4.78 7.68 10.30
N VAL A 177 -3.56 8.05 10.69
CA VAL A 177 -3.02 7.82 12.04
C VAL A 177 -3.89 8.47 13.11
N LYS A 178 -4.22 9.77 12.99
CA LYS A 178 -5.08 10.49 13.95
C LYS A 178 -6.47 9.88 14.15
N ARG A 179 -7.01 9.21 13.13
CA ARG A 179 -8.30 8.54 13.20
C ARG A 179 -8.21 7.26 14.03
N THR A 180 -7.13 6.49 13.85
CA THR A 180 -6.94 5.16 14.43
C THR A 180 -6.26 5.19 15.81
N TYR A 181 -5.19 5.97 15.96
CA TYR A 181 -4.35 6.01 17.17
C TYR A 181 -4.48 7.39 17.84
N LYS A 182 -5.18 7.46 18.98
CA LYS A 182 -5.45 8.73 19.68
C LYS A 182 -4.27 9.23 20.51
N ASP A 183 -3.40 8.32 20.93
CA ASP A 183 -2.27 8.63 21.80
C ASP A 183 -0.97 8.90 21.02
N ILE A 184 -1.00 8.73 19.69
CA ILE A 184 0.13 9.05 18.81
C ILE A 184 -0.05 10.46 18.26
N TYR A 185 0.91 11.34 18.56
CA TYR A 185 1.02 12.62 17.88
C TYR A 185 1.36 12.39 16.41
N SER A 186 0.63 13.04 15.51
CA SER A 186 0.92 12.94 14.09
C SER A 186 0.80 14.28 13.38
N THR A 187 1.74 14.57 12.49
CA THR A 187 1.72 15.77 11.66
C THR A 187 2.28 15.48 10.28
N ALA A 188 2.04 16.38 9.33
CA ALA A 188 2.61 16.33 8.00
C ALA A 188 3.56 17.53 7.79
N VAL A 189 4.64 17.30 7.06
CA VAL A 189 5.65 18.28 6.68
C VAL A 189 5.70 18.35 5.16
N HIS A 190 5.43 19.53 4.63
CA HIS A 190 5.24 19.81 3.20
C HIS A 190 6.34 20.71 2.63
N THR A 191 6.93 21.57 3.46
CA THR A 191 7.88 22.60 3.03
C THR A 191 9.25 22.46 3.71
N SER A 192 10.27 23.11 3.13
CA SER A 192 11.61 23.18 3.73
C SER A 192 11.57 23.86 5.10
N ASP A 193 10.81 24.96 5.21
CA ASP A 193 10.68 25.72 6.45
C ASP A 193 10.05 24.87 7.57
N GLU A 194 9.02 24.09 7.26
CA GLU A 194 8.41 23.15 8.20
C GLU A 194 9.38 22.02 8.60
N LEU A 195 10.21 21.54 7.67
CA LEU A 195 11.22 20.52 7.94
C LEU A 195 12.32 21.06 8.88
N GLU A 196 12.77 22.29 8.66
CA GLU A 196 13.73 22.97 9.54
C GLU A 196 13.14 23.22 10.93
N GLN A 197 11.88 23.64 11.01
CA GLN A 197 11.18 23.79 12.28
C GLN A 197 11.05 22.46 13.02
N LEU A 198 10.72 21.37 12.32
CA LEU A 198 10.68 20.04 12.93
C LEU A 198 12.06 19.63 13.46
N ALA A 199 13.12 19.79 12.66
CA ALA A 199 14.47 19.40 13.05
C ALA A 199 14.99 20.13 14.30
N ASN A 200 14.54 21.36 14.53
CA ASN A 200 14.90 22.13 15.74
C ASN A 200 14.14 21.69 17.00
N ASN A 201 13.07 20.89 16.85
CA ASN A 201 12.18 20.46 17.93
C ASN A 201 12.22 18.94 18.20
N LEU A 202 13.05 18.19 17.47
CA LEU A 202 13.36 16.77 17.71
C LEU A 202 14.52 16.62 18.68
#